data_AF-A0A6C2USL1-F1
#
_entry.id   AF-A0A6C2USL1-F1
#
_cell.length_a   1.000
_cell.length_b   1.000
_cell.length_c   1.000
_cell.angle_alpha   90.00
_cell.angle_beta   90.00
_cell.angle_gamma   90.00
#
_symmetry.space_group_name_H-M   'P 1'
#
loop_
_entity.id
_entity.type
_entity.pdbx_description
1 polymer ?
#
loop_
_entity_poly.entity_id
_entity_poly.type
_entity_poly.pdbx_seq_one_letter_code
_entity_poly.pdbx_strand_id
1 'polypeptide(L)'
;MEELDPVKLKAELDQFKKEKEKIRQLMGQIGGKHAEKIDRRVNFFFIGAISLLALNDFLHHIFEFHTPIPSLFSLEIAVLLVSIKIIWMMHKATKVEHFQFWILNSIEFRLNDVAKQVRNLDKTVKKYHTEEELEQPIIPTFNEMEVPDPAKVPPK
;
A
#
# COMPACT_ATOMS: atom_id res chain seq x y z
N MET A 1 37.89 11.32 -9.66
CA MET A 1 37.09 10.14 -9.31
C MET A 1 37.09 10.08 -7.80
N GLU A 2 35.96 10.44 -7.18
CA GLU A 2 35.81 10.49 -5.73
C GLU A 2 35.73 9.05 -5.23
N GLU A 3 36.75 8.59 -4.50
CA GLU A 3 36.79 7.21 -4.00
C GLU A 3 35.63 7.01 -3.02
N LEU A 4 34.70 6.12 -3.37
CA LEU A 4 33.68 5.61 -2.47
C LEU A 4 34.37 4.88 -1.32
N ASP A 5 34.56 5.58 -0.21
CA ASP A 5 35.17 5.03 1.00
C ASP A 5 34.27 3.90 1.56
N PRO A 6 34.70 2.62 1.53
CA PRO A 6 33.87 1.47 1.90
C PRO A 6 33.37 1.52 3.35
N VAL A 7 34.01 2.34 4.19
CA VAL A 7 33.61 2.62 5.57
C VAL A 7 32.37 3.51 5.63
N LYS A 8 32.27 4.54 4.78
CA LYS A 8 31.07 5.39 4.66
C LYS A 8 29.87 4.59 4.15
N LEU A 9 30.07 3.76 3.14
CA LEU A 9 29.00 2.92 2.58
C LEU A 9 28.41 1.95 3.61
N LYS A 10 29.27 1.35 4.44
CA LYS A 10 28.83 0.49 5.55
C LYS A 10 28.03 1.27 6.60
N ALA A 11 28.50 2.47 6.96
CA ALA A 11 27.82 3.31 7.93
C ALA A 11 26.42 3.75 7.44
N GLU A 12 26.31 4.14 6.16
CA GLU A 12 25.04 4.46 5.52
C GLU A 12 24.10 3.24 5.46
N LEU A 13 24.61 2.05 5.11
CA LEU A 13 23.83 0.82 5.07
C LEU A 13 23.24 0.43 6.42
N ASP A 14 24.01 0.60 7.51
CA ASP A 14 23.53 0.35 8.86
C ASP A 14 22.51 1.40 9.32
N GLN A 15 22.64 2.66 8.88
CA GLN A 15 21.61 3.67 9.08
C GLN A 15 20.31 3.31 8.35
N PHE A 16 20.39 2.89 7.07
CA PHE A 16 19.22 2.45 6.31
C PHE A 16 18.52 1.25 6.96
N LYS A 17 19.28 0.27 7.47
CA LYS A 17 18.69 -0.88 8.19
C LYS A 17 17.96 -0.45 9.45
N LYS A 18 18.53 0.48 10.23
CA LYS A 18 17.91 1.01 11.44
C LYS A 18 16.63 1.79 11.13
N GLU A 19 16.63 2.62 10.09
CA GLU A 19 15.43 3.35 9.67
C GLU A 19 14.35 2.41 9.16
N LYS A 20 14.72 1.41 8.35
CA LYS A 20 13.81 0.37 7.89
C LYS A 20 13.16 -0.37 9.06
N GLU A 21 13.94 -0.75 10.07
CA GLU A 21 13.39 -1.46 11.24
C GLU A 21 12.49 -0.56 12.10
N LYS A 22 12.81 0.73 12.25
CA LYS A 22 11.91 1.72 12.87
C LYS A 22 10.59 1.82 12.12
N ILE A 23 10.63 1.95 10.79
CA ILE A 23 9.42 1.99 9.96
C ILE A 23 8.61 0.71 10.12
N ARG A 24 9.27 -0.46 10.15
CA ARG A 24 8.62 -1.75 10.38
C ARG A 24 7.97 -1.85 11.76
N GLN A 25 8.62 -1.35 12.80
CA GLN A 25 8.06 -1.32 14.16
C GLN A 25 6.87 -0.36 14.26
N LEU A 26 6.97 0.84 13.69
CA LEU A 26 5.86 1.79 13.62
C LEU A 26 4.67 1.19 12.87
N MET A 27 4.91 0.56 11.72
CA MET A 27 3.89 -0.14 10.95
C MET A 27 3.28 -1.33 11.72
N GLY A 28 4.11 -2.07 12.45
CA GLY A 28 3.70 -3.17 13.32
C GLY A 28 2.94 -2.74 14.57
N GLN A 29 3.17 -1.54 15.10
CA GLN A 29 2.37 -0.96 16.18
C GLN A 29 0.98 -0.57 15.71
N ILE A 30 0.85 -0.16 14.44
CA ILE A 30 -0.43 0.27 13.86
C ILE A 30 -1.26 -0.95 13.39
N GLY A 31 -0.62 -2.01 12.89
CA GLY A 31 -1.26 -3.30 12.58
C GLY A 31 -1.27 -4.32 13.72
N GLY A 32 -0.97 -3.91 14.96
CA GLY A 32 -0.40 -4.78 15.98
C GLY A 32 -1.30 -5.89 16.52
N LYS A 33 -0.77 -7.12 16.50
CA LYS A 33 -1.21 -8.30 17.26
C LYS A 33 -1.48 -8.03 18.76
N HIS A 34 -0.87 -6.98 19.32
CA HIS A 34 -1.11 -6.56 20.70
C HIS A 34 -2.49 -5.89 20.86
N ALA A 35 -2.88 -5.05 19.90
CA ALA A 35 -4.21 -4.46 19.84
C ALA A 35 -5.29 -5.56 19.69
N GLU A 36 -4.98 -6.62 18.93
CA GLU A 36 -5.86 -7.78 18.74
C GLU A 36 -6.06 -8.59 20.03
N LYS A 37 -5.01 -8.80 20.83
CA LYS A 37 -5.10 -9.48 22.14
C LYS A 37 -5.93 -8.69 23.14
N ILE A 38 -5.73 -7.37 23.19
CA ILE A 38 -6.52 -6.47 24.05
C ILE A 38 -7.97 -6.48 23.61
N ASP A 39 -8.25 -6.39 22.31
CA ASP A 39 -9.62 -6.48 21.78
C ASP A 39 -10.29 -7.78 22.16
N ARG A 40 -9.58 -8.91 22.03
CA ARG A 40 -10.13 -10.20 22.39
C ARG A 40 -10.51 -10.26 23.87
N ARG A 41 -9.67 -9.72 24.74
CA ARG A 41 -9.95 -9.66 26.19
C ARG A 41 -11.11 -8.73 26.51
N VAL A 42 -11.16 -7.54 25.91
CA VAL A 42 -12.27 -6.61 26.10
C VAL A 42 -13.57 -7.21 25.56
N ASN A 43 -13.55 -7.84 24.39
CA ASN A 43 -14.72 -8.49 23.83
C ASN A 43 -15.23 -9.62 24.73
N PHE A 44 -14.33 -10.44 25.28
CA PHE A 44 -14.68 -11.48 26.23
C PHE A 44 -15.29 -10.90 27.52
N PHE A 45 -14.74 -9.80 28.04
CA PHE A 45 -15.31 -9.10 29.19
C PHE A 45 -16.73 -8.58 28.92
N PHE A 46 -16.97 -7.95 27.76
CA PHE A 46 -18.30 -7.46 27.39
C PHE A 46 -19.31 -8.59 27.20
N ILE A 47 -18.92 -9.69 26.53
CA ILE A 47 -19.78 -10.88 26.41
C ILE A 47 -20.10 -11.45 27.78
N GLY A 48 -19.09 -11.63 28.63
CA GLY A 48 -19.28 -12.13 30.00
C GLY A 48 -20.21 -11.24 30.82
N ALA A 49 -20.06 -9.91 30.75
CA ALA A 49 -20.91 -8.96 31.46
C ALA A 49 -22.37 -9.01 30.97
N ILE A 50 -22.60 -9.00 29.65
CA ILE A 50 -23.93 -9.10 29.06
C ILE A 50 -24.58 -10.45 29.40
N SER A 51 -23.82 -11.54 29.30
CA SER A 51 -24.31 -12.88 29.66
C SER A 51 -24.64 -12.98 31.15
N LEU A 52 -23.85 -12.38 32.04
CA LEU A 52 -24.12 -12.36 33.48
C LEU A 52 -25.39 -11.57 33.79
N LEU A 53 -25.56 -10.39 33.19
CA LEU A 53 -26.78 -9.59 33.33
C LEU A 53 -28.02 -10.33 32.83
N ALA A 54 -27.90 -10.96 31.65
CA ALA A 54 -28.98 -11.77 31.07
C ALA A 54 -29.31 -12.99 31.93
N LEU A 55 -28.29 -13.67 32.49
CA LEU A 55 -28.50 -14.82 33.36
C LEU A 55 -29.16 -14.39 34.68
N ASN A 56 -28.75 -13.26 35.24
CA ASN A 56 -29.35 -12.70 36.46
C ASN A 56 -30.82 -12.32 36.22
N ASP A 57 -31.14 -11.69 35.09
CA ASP A 57 -32.52 -11.35 34.73
C ASP A 57 -33.37 -12.61 34.48
N PHE A 58 -32.81 -13.61 33.81
CA PHE A 58 -33.46 -14.90 33.57
C PHE A 58 -33.72 -15.68 34.87
N LEU A 59 -32.74 -15.70 35.80
CA LEU A 59 -32.91 -16.30 37.13
C LEU A 59 -33.96 -15.55 37.96
N HIS A 60 -33.95 -14.21 37.94
CA HIS A 60 -34.95 -13.41 38.62
C HIS A 60 -36.37 -13.71 38.11
N HIS A 61 -36.53 -13.80 36.79
CA HIS A 61 -37.83 -14.06 36.15
C HIS A 61 -38.34 -15.50 36.36
N ILE A 62 -37.46 -16.51 36.41
CA ILE A 62 -37.85 -17.93 36.56
C ILE A 62 -37.94 -18.38 38.02
N PHE A 63 -37.04 -17.94 38.88
CA PHE A 63 -36.95 -18.42 40.26
C PHE A 63 -37.59 -17.49 41.30
N GLU A 64 -38.15 -16.34 40.89
CA GLU A 64 -38.68 -15.29 41.79
C GLU A 64 -37.70 -14.91 42.92
N PHE A 65 -36.40 -15.08 42.68
CA PHE A 65 -35.38 -14.72 43.65
C PHE A 65 -35.39 -13.21 43.80
N HIS A 66 -35.70 -12.71 45.00
CA HIS A 66 -35.85 -11.27 45.26
C HIS A 66 -34.47 -10.59 45.24
N THR A 67 -33.97 -10.31 44.04
CA THR A 67 -32.75 -9.53 43.85
C THR A 67 -33.06 -8.04 44.05
N PRO A 68 -32.14 -7.26 44.66
CA PRO A 68 -32.37 -5.86 45.00
C PRO A 68 -32.42 -4.89 43.81
N ILE A 69 -32.34 -5.37 42.56
CA ILE A 69 -32.31 -4.56 41.34
C ILE A 69 -33.56 -4.89 40.50
N PRO A 70 -34.43 -3.92 40.20
CA PRO A 70 -35.57 -4.13 39.30
C PRO A 70 -35.13 -4.58 37.90
N SER A 71 -35.83 -5.54 37.29
CA SER A 71 -35.49 -6.10 35.97
C SER A 71 -35.34 -5.04 34.88
N LEU A 72 -36.21 -4.03 34.87
CA LEU A 72 -36.16 -2.91 33.92
C LEU A 72 -34.83 -2.15 33.99
N PHE A 73 -34.30 -1.95 35.20
CA PHE A 73 -33.04 -1.26 35.40
C PHE A 73 -31.83 -2.08 34.91
N SER A 74 -31.89 -3.41 35.07
CA SER A 74 -30.89 -4.33 34.51
C SER A 74 -30.86 -4.28 32.99
N LEU A 75 -32.04 -4.25 32.36
CA LEU A 75 -32.17 -4.16 30.90
C LEU A 75 -31.65 -2.83 30.35
N GLU A 76 -31.96 -1.70 31.01
CA GLU A 76 -31.41 -0.38 30.65
C GLU A 76 -29.89 -0.36 30.71
N ILE A 77 -29.30 -0.93 31.77
CA ILE A 77 -27.85 -1.07 31.91
C ILE A 77 -27.28 -1.93 30.78
N ALA A 78 -27.92 -3.06 30.46
CA ALA A 78 -27.46 -3.94 29.39
C ALA A 78 -27.43 -3.22 28.02
N VAL A 79 -28.48 -2.48 27.69
CA VAL A 79 -28.56 -1.69 26.44
C VAL A 79 -27.51 -0.59 26.43
N LEU A 80 -27.30 0.11 27.55
CA LEU A 80 -26.26 1.14 27.68
C LEU A 80 -24.85 0.54 27.52
N LEU A 81 -24.62 -0.66 28.06
CA LEU A 81 -23.33 -1.34 27.96
C LEU A 81 -23.02 -1.74 26.50
N VAL A 82 -24.03 -2.22 25.77
CA VAL A 82 -23.92 -2.53 24.33
C VAL A 82 -23.66 -1.26 23.50
N SER A 83 -24.33 -0.14 23.78
CA SER A 83 -24.12 1.09 23.02
C SER A 83 -22.69 1.63 23.20
N ILE A 84 -22.16 1.61 24.43
CA ILE A 84 -20.77 1.97 24.71
C ILE A 84 -19.80 1.05 23.97
N LYS A 85 -20.07 -0.26 23.88
CA LYS A 85 -19.23 -1.23 23.14
C LYS A 85 -19.12 -0.86 21.66
N ILE A 86 -20.23 -0.47 21.04
CA ILE A 86 -20.28 -0.08 19.63
C ILE A 86 -19.43 1.18 19.42
N ILE A 87 -19.60 2.21 20.25
CA ILE A 87 -18.81 3.45 20.18
C ILE A 87 -17.31 3.14 20.34
N TRP A 88 -16.98 2.28 21.31
CA TRP A 88 -15.59 1.88 21.56
C TRP A 88 -14.98 1.14 20.36
N MET A 89 -15.73 0.22 19.74
CA MET A 89 -15.30 -0.46 18.52
C MET A 89 -15.13 0.51 17.35
N MET A 90 -16.07 1.45 17.16
CA MET A 90 -16.02 2.44 16.09
C MET A 90 -14.78 3.33 16.22
N HIS A 91 -14.52 3.86 17.41
CA HIS A 91 -13.34 4.69 17.67
C HIS A 91 -12.03 3.94 17.39
N LYS A 92 -12.00 2.64 17.65
CA LYS A 92 -10.83 1.82 17.36
C LYS A 92 -10.63 1.58 15.86
N ALA A 93 -11.72 1.31 15.13
CA ALA A 93 -11.68 1.05 13.69
C ALA A 93 -11.10 2.24 12.89
N THR A 94 -11.47 3.48 13.26
CA THR A 94 -11.03 4.70 12.56
C THR A 94 -9.50 4.85 12.46
N LYS A 95 -8.75 4.41 13.48
CA LYS A 95 -7.27 4.52 13.46
C LYS A 95 -6.64 3.62 12.40
N VAL A 96 -7.18 2.42 12.22
CA VAL A 96 -6.68 1.44 11.23
C VAL A 96 -7.04 1.90 9.83
N GLU A 97 -8.28 2.36 9.63
CA GLU A 97 -8.74 2.88 8.34
C GLU A 97 -7.92 4.07 7.85
N HIS A 98 -7.64 5.03 8.74
CA HIS A 98 -6.81 6.17 8.41
C HIS A 98 -5.41 5.73 7.95
N PHE A 99 -4.82 4.76 8.64
CA PHE A 99 -3.52 4.23 8.26
C PHE A 99 -3.53 3.50 6.92
N GLN A 100 -4.52 2.63 6.70
CA GLN A 100 -4.70 1.94 5.41
C GLN A 100 -4.84 2.95 4.27
N PHE A 101 -5.60 4.03 4.50
CA PHE A 101 -5.76 5.12 3.55
C PHE A 101 -4.42 5.82 3.23
N TRP A 102 -3.63 6.19 4.25
CA TRP A 102 -2.33 6.82 4.03
C TRP A 102 -1.36 5.94 3.26
N ILE A 103 -1.33 4.64 3.55
CA ILE A 103 -0.47 3.69 2.85
C ILE A 103 -0.89 3.57 1.39
N LEU A 104 -2.19 3.40 1.12
CA LEU A 104 -2.70 3.31 -0.23
C LEU A 104 -2.36 4.56 -1.05
N ASN A 105 -2.61 5.76 -0.50
CA ASN A 105 -2.28 7.03 -1.15
C ASN A 105 -0.76 7.15 -1.43
N SER A 106 0.09 6.70 -0.51
CA SER A 106 1.53 6.73 -0.71
C SER A 106 2.03 5.76 -1.79
N ILE A 107 1.36 4.60 -1.94
CA ILE A 107 1.67 3.62 -2.98
C ILE A 107 1.16 4.11 -4.32
N GLU A 108 -0.07 4.65 -4.36
CA GLU A 108 -0.68 5.24 -5.55
C GLU A 108 0.20 6.36 -6.12
N PHE A 109 0.68 7.27 -5.28
CA PHE A 109 1.58 8.33 -5.69
C PHE A 109 2.88 7.79 -6.31
N ARG A 110 3.54 6.84 -5.64
CA ARG A 110 4.77 6.22 -6.15
C ARG A 110 4.55 5.48 -7.47
N LEU A 111 3.44 4.76 -7.59
CA LEU A 111 3.10 4.02 -8.80
C LEU A 111 2.83 4.98 -9.97
N ASN A 112 2.19 6.11 -9.71
CA ASN A 112 1.98 7.15 -10.71
C ASN A 112 3.30 7.77 -11.19
N ASP A 113 4.24 8.04 -10.29
CA ASP A 113 5.55 8.59 -10.66
C ASP A 113 6.38 7.59 -11.47
N VAL A 114 6.37 6.31 -11.10
CA VAL A 114 7.00 5.25 -11.90
C VAL A 114 6.36 5.16 -13.28
N ALA A 115 5.02 5.22 -13.38
CA ALA A 115 4.32 5.21 -14.66
C ALA A 115 4.71 6.41 -15.56
N LYS A 116 4.92 7.60 -14.97
CA LYS A 116 5.44 8.77 -15.71
C LYS A 116 6.88 8.55 -16.20
N GLN A 117 7.75 7.98 -15.36
CA GLN A 117 9.13 7.68 -15.75
C GLN A 117 9.18 6.68 -16.91
N VAL A 118 8.39 5.61 -16.85
CA VAL A 118 8.27 4.63 -17.95
C VAL A 118 7.78 5.29 -19.24
N ARG A 119 6.72 6.11 -19.17
CA ARG A 119 6.23 6.86 -20.34
C ARG A 119 7.27 7.81 -20.93
N ASN A 120 8.07 8.45 -20.10
CA ASN A 120 9.15 9.33 -20.57
C ASN A 120 10.27 8.51 -21.22
N LEU A 121 10.59 7.34 -20.67
CA LEU A 121 11.56 6.43 -21.25
C LEU A 121 11.09 5.95 -22.64
N ASP A 122 9.83 5.54 -22.78
CA ASP A 122 9.25 5.14 -24.07
C ASP A 122 9.34 6.26 -25.11
N LYS A 123 9.06 7.51 -24.73
CA LYS A 123 9.18 8.66 -25.64
C LYS A 123 10.63 8.91 -26.06
N THR A 124 11.56 8.82 -25.12
CA THR A 124 13.00 8.99 -25.38
C THR A 124 13.51 7.89 -26.30
N VAL A 125 13.18 6.63 -26.04
CA VAL A 125 13.52 5.49 -26.90
C VAL A 125 12.95 5.68 -28.31
N LYS A 126 11.68 6.08 -28.42
CA LYS A 126 11.06 6.36 -29.73
C LYS A 126 11.76 7.49 -30.48
N LYS A 127 12.16 8.57 -29.79
CA LYS A 127 12.89 9.68 -30.40
C LYS A 127 14.23 9.22 -30.98
N TYR A 128 15.01 8.46 -30.22
CA TYR A 128 16.30 7.94 -30.71
C TYR A 128 16.13 6.99 -31.89
N HIS A 129 15.09 6.15 -31.90
CA HIS A 129 14.81 5.27 -33.04
C HIS A 129 14.35 6.03 -34.30
N THR A 130 13.63 7.14 -34.14
CA THR A 130 13.21 7.99 -35.28
C THR A 130 14.35 8.86 -35.82
N GLU A 131 15.31 9.29 -35.00
CA GLU A 131 16.48 10.04 -35.48
C GLU A 131 17.50 9.13 -36.20
N GLU A 132 17.59 7.85 -35.84
CA GLU A 132 18.38 6.83 -36.58
C GLU A 132 17.90 6.62 -38.03
N GLU A 133 16.59 6.81 -38.31
CA GLU A 133 16.04 6.75 -39.68
C GLU A 133 16.33 8.03 -40.50
N LEU A 134 16.64 9.16 -39.85
CA LEU A 134 16.88 10.45 -40.52
C LEU A 134 18.37 10.77 -40.73
N GLU A 135 19.29 10.05 -40.08
CA GLU A 135 20.74 10.24 -40.23
C GLU A 135 21.42 9.30 -41.24
N GLN A 136 20.68 8.46 -41.99
CA GLN A 136 21.32 7.77 -43.12
C GLN A 136 21.73 8.81 -44.18
N PRO A 137 23.03 9.00 -44.45
CA PRO A 137 23.44 9.92 -45.49
C PRO A 137 22.91 9.37 -46.81
N ILE A 138 22.26 10.24 -47.57
CA ILE A 138 21.97 10.02 -48.99
C ILE A 138 23.34 9.92 -49.66
N ILE A 139 23.95 8.74 -49.70
CA ILE A 139 25.12 8.49 -50.53
C ILE A 139 24.61 8.66 -51.96
N PRO A 140 25.05 9.67 -52.73
CA PRO A 140 24.75 9.68 -54.14
C PRO A 140 25.47 8.46 -54.73
N THR A 141 24.70 7.53 -55.31
CA THR A 141 25.21 6.37 -56.02
C THR A 141 26.04 6.85 -57.22
N PHE A 142 27.32 7.14 -56.97
CA PHE A 142 28.30 7.48 -58.00
C PHE A 142 28.78 6.17 -58.62
N ASN A 143 28.06 5.70 -59.65
CA ASN A 143 28.61 5.05 -60.84
C ASN A 143 27.52 4.35 -61.63
N GLU A 144 27.21 4.91 -62.79
CA GLU A 144 27.25 4.20 -64.05
C GLU A 144 27.52 5.25 -65.14
N MET A 145 28.81 5.58 -65.33
CA MET A 145 29.25 6.08 -66.62
C MET A 145 29.11 4.91 -67.59
N GLU A 146 28.04 4.94 -68.36
CA GLU A 146 27.79 4.08 -69.50
C GLU A 146 28.98 4.19 -70.46
N VAL A 147 29.85 3.17 -70.45
CA VAL A 147 30.91 2.99 -71.44
C VAL A 147 30.22 2.65 -72.77
N PRO A 148 30.40 3.44 -73.85
CA PRO A 148 29.76 3.14 -75.10
C PRO A 148 30.39 1.89 -75.72
N ASP A 149 29.55 0.92 -76.05
CA ASP A 149 29.91 -0.31 -76.77
C ASP A 149 30.52 0.01 -78.15
N PRO A 150 31.79 -0.36 -78.42
CA PRO A 150 32.44 -0.08 -79.69
C PRO A 150 31.96 -0.95 -80.87
N ALA A 151 30.95 -1.82 -80.70
CA ALA A 151 30.56 -2.79 -81.73
C ALA A 151 29.41 -2.34 -82.68
N LYS A 152 28.92 -1.10 -82.62
CA LYS A 152 27.87 -0.61 -83.55
C LYS A 152 28.36 0.53 -84.44
N VAL A 153 29.17 0.19 -85.44
CA VAL A 153 29.41 1.02 -86.62
C VAL A 153 28.96 0.23 -87.86
N PRO A 154 27.83 0.57 -88.52
CA PRO A 154 27.51 0.01 -89.82
C PRO A 154 28.33 0.71 -90.92
N PRO A 155 28.84 -0.02 -91.93
CA PRO A 155 29.61 0.56 -93.01
C PRO A 155 28.72 1.31 -94.02
N LYS A 156 29.15 2.55 -94.34
CA LYS A 156 28.82 3.43 -95.46
C LYS A 156 27.36 3.60 -95.87
#